data_AF-A0A3E0B383-F1
#
_entry.id   AF-A0A3E0B383-F1
#
_cell.length_a   1.000
_cell.length_b   1.000
_cell.length_c   1.000
_cell.angle_alpha   90.00
_cell.angle_beta   90.00
_cell.angle_gamma   90.00
#
_symmetry.space_group_name_H-M   'P 1'
#
loop_
_entity.id
_entity.type
_entity.pdbx_description
1 polymer ?
#
loop_
_entity_poly.entity_id
_entity_poly.type
_entity_poly.pdbx_seq_one_letter_code
_entity_poly.pdbx_strand_id
1 'polypeptide(L)'
;MGTFIAILFAAFVFYFVIKYAVRQALIEAKVNESELSAQVRANNLFNQIQNIQYEITAGTNSNEVKLKAKEIYDTSFDVLVSDMADEEKVRQLKIKENEMNMFRSEDRI
;
A
#
# COMPACT_ATOMS: atom_id res chain seq x y z
N MET A 1 -11.08 15.40 -55.23
CA MET A 1 -9.68 15.06 -54.94
C MET A 1 -9.18 15.73 -53.65
N GLY A 2 -9.16 17.06 -53.55
CA GLY A 2 -8.63 17.75 -52.35
C GLY A 2 -9.36 17.49 -51.03
N THR A 3 -10.69 17.41 -51.05
CA THR A 3 -11.50 17.10 -49.85
C THR A 3 -11.29 15.68 -49.34
N PHE A 4 -11.14 14.70 -50.23
CA PHE A 4 -10.87 13.30 -49.85
C PHE A 4 -9.49 13.14 -49.18
N ILE A 5 -8.47 13.81 -49.72
CA ILE A 5 -7.11 13.82 -49.15
C ILE A 5 -7.11 14.48 -47.76
N ALA A 6 -7.86 15.59 -47.59
CA ALA A 6 -8.00 16.26 -46.29
C ALA A 6 -8.67 15.36 -45.24
N ILE A 7 -9.70 14.59 -45.63
CA ILE A 7 -10.37 13.62 -44.74
C ILE A 7 -9.39 12.53 -44.30
N LEU A 8 -8.58 11.99 -45.22
CA LEU A 8 -7.57 10.98 -44.89
C LEU A 8 -6.49 11.52 -43.95
N PHE A 9 -6.03 12.76 -44.18
CA PHE A 9 -5.07 13.41 -43.29
C PHE A 9 -5.65 13.65 -41.90
N ALA A 10 -6.89 14.15 -41.81
CA ALA A 10 -7.57 14.33 -40.54
C ALA A 10 -7.72 13.00 -39.79
N ALA A 11 -8.18 11.94 -40.47
CA ALA A 11 -8.30 10.61 -39.88
C ALA A 11 -6.96 10.07 -39.37
N PHE A 12 -5.88 10.29 -40.12
CA PHE A 12 -4.52 9.92 -39.71
C PHE A 12 -4.09 10.66 -38.44
N VAL A 13 -4.27 11.98 -38.37
CA VAL A 13 -3.93 12.77 -37.18
C VAL A 13 -4.79 12.35 -35.98
N PHE A 14 -6.10 12.21 -36.16
CA PHE A 14 -7.01 11.76 -35.09
C PHE A 14 -6.64 10.38 -34.56
N TYR A 15 -6.19 9.45 -35.42
CA TYR A 15 -5.72 8.14 -34.99
C TYR A 15 -4.59 8.25 -33.96
N PHE A 16 -3.59 9.11 -34.21
CA PHE A 16 -2.50 9.28 -33.26
C PHE A 16 -2.96 9.95 -31.96
N VAL A 17 -3.78 11.00 -32.05
CA VAL A 17 -4.31 11.70 -30.87
C VAL A 17 -5.07 10.71 -29.98
N ILE A 18 -6.00 9.94 -30.54
CA ILE A 18 -6.79 8.94 -29.80
C ILE A 18 -5.86 7.87 -29.23
N LYS A 19 -4.91 7.36 -30.02
CA LYS A 19 -3.97 6.33 -29.59
C LYS A 19 -3.13 6.77 -28.38
N TYR A 20 -2.64 8.00 -28.38
CA TYR A 20 -1.86 8.54 -27.26
C TYR A 20 -2.73 8.80 -26.04
N ALA A 21 -3.90 9.41 -26.22
CA ALA A 21 -4.84 9.67 -25.12
C ALA A 21 -5.29 8.38 -24.43
N VAL A 22 -5.68 7.35 -25.20
CA VAL A 22 -6.07 6.05 -24.67
C VAL A 22 -4.91 5.38 -23.93
N ARG A 23 -3.69 5.44 -24.47
CA ARG A 23 -2.51 4.87 -23.82
C ARG A 23 -2.21 5.55 -22.48
N GLN A 24 -2.30 6.88 -22.40
CA GLN A 24 -2.09 7.60 -21.15
C GLN A 24 -3.17 7.26 -20.12
N ALA A 25 -4.45 7.28 -20.51
CA ALA A 25 -5.55 6.93 -19.62
C ALA A 25 -5.43 5.50 -19.05
N LEU A 26 -4.98 4.54 -19.86
CA LEU A 26 -4.72 3.16 -19.40
C LEU A 26 -3.54 3.06 -18.42
N ILE A 27 -2.49 3.87 -18.60
CA ILE A 27 -1.33 3.88 -17.69
C ILE A 27 -1.76 4.50 -16.35
N GLU A 28 -2.46 5.63 -16.39
CA GLU A 28 -2.93 6.33 -15.20
C GLU A 28 -3.90 5.47 -14.39
N ALA A 29 -4.85 4.80 -15.06
CA ALA A 29 -5.75 3.85 -14.40
C ALA A 29 -5.00 2.71 -13.71
N LYS A 30 -3.98 2.13 -14.36
CA LYS A 30 -3.16 1.05 -13.78
C LYS A 30 -2.31 1.52 -12.60
N VAL A 31 -1.72 2.71 -12.69
CA VAL A 31 -0.93 3.30 -11.60
C VAL A 31 -1.83 3.54 -10.39
N ASN A 32 -2.99 4.16 -10.60
CA ASN A 32 -3.94 4.45 -9.53
C ASN A 32 -4.49 3.15 -8.89
N GLU A 33 -4.78 2.12 -9.68
CA GLU A 33 -5.15 0.80 -9.17
C GLU A 33 -4.03 0.17 -8.32
N SER A 34 -2.76 0.31 -8.75
CA SER A 34 -1.61 -0.20 -8.01
C SER A 34 -1.35 0.54 -6.69
N GLU A 35 -1.51 1.86 -6.68
CA GLU A 35 -1.41 2.69 -5.47
C GLU A 35 -2.54 2.38 -4.50
N LEU A 36 -3.78 2.33 -4.98
CA LEU A 36 -4.95 1.92 -4.18
C LEU A 36 -4.75 0.52 -3.59
N SER A 37 -4.20 -0.41 -4.37
CA SER A 37 -3.84 -1.76 -3.92
C SER A 37 -2.73 -1.74 -2.86
N ALA A 38 -1.71 -0.89 -2.98
CA ALA A 38 -0.66 -0.74 -1.98
C ALA A 38 -1.21 -0.16 -0.67
N GLN A 39 -2.04 0.88 -0.74
CA GLN A 39 -2.69 1.48 0.43
C GLN A 39 -3.60 0.47 1.16
N VAL A 40 -4.39 -0.32 0.43
CA VAL A 40 -5.22 -1.39 1.01
C VAL A 40 -4.35 -2.46 1.67
N ARG A 41 -3.23 -2.85 1.04
CA ARG A 41 -2.28 -3.81 1.62
C ARG A 41 -1.64 -3.27 2.91
N ALA A 42 -1.24 -2.00 2.95
CA ALA A 42 -0.68 -1.36 4.14
C ALA A 42 -1.70 -1.37 5.30
N ASN A 43 -2.95 -0.97 5.04
CA ASN A 43 -4.01 -1.01 6.05
C ASN A 43 -4.27 -2.43 6.58
N ASN A 44 -4.27 -3.43 5.70
CA ASN A 44 -4.45 -4.83 6.12
C ASN A 44 -3.31 -5.32 7.02
N LEU A 45 -2.06 -4.99 6.69
CA LEU A 45 -0.90 -5.30 7.53
C LEU A 45 -0.98 -4.60 8.90
N PHE A 46 -1.36 -3.32 8.91
CA PHE A 46 -1.54 -2.59 10.17
C PHE A 46 -2.61 -3.23 11.07
N ASN A 47 -3.75 -3.63 10.49
CA ASN A 47 -4.80 -4.34 11.23
C ASN A 47 -4.31 -5.68 11.79
N GLN A 48 -3.46 -6.41 11.06
CA GLN A 48 -2.85 -7.64 11.56
C GLN A 48 -1.93 -7.38 12.75
N ILE A 49 -1.08 -6.35 12.68
CA ILE A 49 -0.22 -5.92 13.79
C ILE A 49 -1.06 -5.56 15.02
N GLN A 50 -2.14 -4.79 14.84
CA GLN A 50 -3.06 -4.43 15.92
C GLN A 50 -3.68 -5.66 16.59
N ASN A 51 -4.13 -6.64 15.79
CA ASN A 51 -4.70 -7.88 16.32
C ASN A 51 -3.67 -8.66 17.15
N ILE A 52 -2.44 -8.79 16.65
CA ILE A 52 -1.36 -9.47 17.37
C ILE A 52 -1.02 -8.74 18.67
N GLN A 53 -0.93 -7.39 18.63
CA GLN A 53 -0.69 -6.58 19.84
C GLN A 53 -1.79 -6.80 20.88
N TYR A 54 -3.05 -6.88 20.45
CA TYR A 54 -4.18 -7.14 21.33
C TYR A 54 -4.09 -8.53 21.95
N GLU A 55 -3.77 -9.56 21.16
CA GLU A 55 -3.56 -10.93 21.65
C GLU A 55 -2.47 -11.00 22.73
N ILE A 56 -1.31 -10.36 22.49
CA ILE A 56 -0.21 -10.31 23.47
C ILE A 56 -0.67 -9.61 24.75
N THR A 57 -1.31 -8.45 24.60
CA THR A 57 -1.75 -7.63 25.73
C THR A 57 -2.80 -8.33 26.59
N ALA A 58 -3.69 -9.10 25.97
CA ALA A 58 -4.69 -9.91 26.66
C ALA A 58 -4.11 -11.20 27.27
N GLY A 59 -3.06 -11.77 26.66
CA GLY A 59 -2.46 -13.04 27.05
C GLY A 59 -1.43 -12.97 28.18
N THR A 60 -0.86 -11.79 28.44
CA THR A 60 0.21 -11.60 29.44
C THR A 60 -0.21 -10.71 30.61
N ASN A 61 0.37 -10.94 31.79
CA ASN A 61 0.28 -10.02 32.94
C ASN A 61 1.52 -9.13 33.07
N SER A 62 2.55 -9.34 32.26
CA SER A 62 3.77 -8.53 32.30
C SER A 62 3.53 -7.15 31.68
N ASN A 63 3.70 -6.10 32.47
CA ASN A 63 3.61 -4.72 31.97
C ASN A 63 4.73 -4.39 30.97
N GLU A 64 5.91 -5.00 31.11
CA GLU A 64 7.02 -4.80 30.18
C GLU A 64 6.67 -5.34 28.79
N VAL A 65 6.04 -6.51 28.74
CA VAL A 65 5.64 -7.15 27.48
C VAL A 65 4.56 -6.33 26.78
N LYS A 66 3.58 -5.83 27.54
CA LYS A 66 2.55 -4.92 27.04
C LYS A 66 3.14 -3.63 26.47
N LEU A 67 4.13 -3.05 27.17
CA LEU A 67 4.77 -1.82 26.73
C LEU A 67 5.53 -2.01 25.41
N LYS A 68 6.29 -3.11 25.28
CA LYS A 68 7.02 -3.45 24.06
C LYS A 68 6.09 -3.72 22.86
N ALA A 69 5.02 -4.50 23.07
CA ALA A 69 4.03 -4.71 22.02
C ALA A 69 3.35 -3.39 21.61
N LYS A 70 3.07 -2.50 22.56
CA LYS A 70 2.54 -1.17 22.27
C LYS A 70 3.54 -0.32 21.49
N GLU A 71 4.82 -0.34 21.80
CA GLU A 71 5.85 0.41 21.07
C GLU A 71 5.94 -0.02 19.59
N ILE A 72 5.87 -1.33 19.32
CA ILE A 72 5.84 -1.85 17.94
C ILE A 72 4.55 -1.38 17.22
N TYR A 73 3.41 -1.38 17.92
CA TYR A 73 2.15 -0.87 17.36
C TYR A 73 2.21 0.64 17.06
N ASP A 74 2.70 1.45 18.01
CA ASP A 74 2.79 2.90 17.87
C ASP A 74 3.73 3.26 16.70
N THR A 75 4.88 2.59 16.58
CA THR A 75 5.80 2.78 15.44
C THR A 75 5.20 2.31 14.10
N SER A 76 4.33 1.30 14.12
CA SER A 76 3.59 0.86 12.92
C SER A 76 2.53 1.89 12.52
N PHE A 77 1.88 2.52 13.49
CA PHE A 77 0.93 3.60 13.24
C PHE A 77 1.63 4.80 12.62
N ASP A 78 2.79 5.20 13.16
CA ASP A 78 3.61 6.29 12.61
C ASP A 78 3.98 6.03 11.14
N VAL A 79 4.34 4.78 10.78
CA VAL A 79 4.61 4.38 9.39
C VAL A 79 3.36 4.54 8.51
N LEU A 80 2.19 4.10 8.99
CA LEU A 80 0.94 4.16 8.22
C LEU A 80 0.55 5.61 7.88
N VAL A 81 0.65 6.51 8.85
CA VAL A 81 0.26 7.93 8.71
C VAL A 81 1.35 8.82 8.11
N SER A 82 2.56 8.30 7.94
CA SER A 82 3.69 9.05 7.35
C SER A 82 3.45 9.46 5.90
N ASP A 83 4.26 10.41 5.41
CA ASP A 83 4.27 10.82 4.00
C ASP A 83 5.10 9.88 3.09
N MET A 84 5.46 8.68 3.56
CA MET A 84 6.18 7.69 2.76
C MET A 84 5.32 7.20 1.58
N ALA A 85 5.97 6.77 0.50
CA ALA A 85 5.26 6.11 -0.61
C ALA A 85 4.56 4.82 -0.12
N ASP A 86 3.39 4.50 -0.66
CA ASP A 86 2.56 3.38 -0.16
C ASP A 86 3.27 2.02 -0.21
N GLU A 87 4.05 1.74 -1.25
CA GLU A 87 4.86 0.52 -1.33
C GLU A 87 5.96 0.48 -0.25
N GLU A 88 6.52 1.63 0.12
CA GLU A 88 7.48 1.72 1.23
C GLU A 88 6.79 1.47 2.57
N LYS A 89 5.58 2.01 2.77
CA LYS A 89 4.76 1.72 3.95
C LYS A 89 4.48 0.22 4.07
N VAL A 90 4.09 -0.44 2.98
CA VAL A 90 3.88 -1.90 2.94
C VAL A 90 5.14 -2.64 3.38
N ARG A 91 6.32 -2.25 2.89
CA ARG A 91 7.58 -2.88 3.25
C ARG A 91 7.90 -2.72 4.74
N GLN A 92 7.78 -1.52 5.28
CA GLN A 92 8.05 -1.21 6.68
C GLN A 92 7.06 -1.91 7.62
N LEU A 93 5.77 -1.90 7.29
CA LEU A 93 4.74 -2.60 8.05
C LEU A 93 4.96 -4.11 8.06
N LYS A 94 5.46 -4.69 6.97
CA LYS A 94 5.81 -6.12 6.95
C LYS A 94 6.99 -6.45 7.86
N ILE A 95 7.95 -5.54 8.02
CA ILE A 95 9.03 -5.69 9.00
C ILE A 95 8.46 -5.64 10.42
N LYS A 96 7.59 -4.67 10.70
CA LYS A 96 6.93 -4.52 12.02
C LYS A 96 6.04 -5.70 12.38
N GLU A 97 5.32 -6.25 11.41
CA GLU A 97 4.55 -7.49 11.57
C GLU A 97 5.45 -8.66 11.99
N ASN A 98 6.62 -8.81 11.34
CA ASN A 98 7.58 -9.85 11.70
C ASN A 98 8.17 -9.62 13.09
N GLU A 99 8.53 -8.38 13.45
CA GLU A 99 9.00 -8.02 14.80
C GLU A 99 7.96 -8.40 15.87
N MET A 100 6.70 -8.04 15.66
CA MET A 100 5.60 -8.38 16.58
C MET A 100 5.40 -9.90 16.69
N ASN A 101 5.50 -10.62 15.57
CA ASN A 101 5.35 -12.07 15.55
C ASN A 101 6.49 -12.79 16.27
N MET A 102 7.75 -12.35 16.09
CA MET A 102 8.88 -12.88 16.83
C MET A 102 8.71 -12.63 18.32
N PHE A 103 8.30 -11.41 18.69
CA PHE A 103 8.04 -11.06 20.08
C PHE A 103 6.93 -11.92 20.70
N ARG A 104 5.83 -12.16 19.98
CA ARG A 104 4.76 -13.09 20.40
C ARG A 104 5.26 -14.52 20.61
N SER A 105 6.23 -14.97 19.80
CA SER A 105 6.77 -16.32 19.91
C SER A 105 7.73 -16.47 21.09
N GLU A 106 8.46 -15.42 21.46
CA GLU A 106 9.37 -15.39 22.61
C GLU A 106 8.61 -15.37 23.96
N ASP A 107 7.49 -14.64 24.05
CA ASP A 107 6.66 -14.58 25.28
C ASP A 107 5.90 -15.89 25.57
N ARG A 108 5.83 -16.81 24.59
CA ARG A 108 5.16 -18.12 24.74
C ARG A 108 6.08 -19.26 25.19
N ILE A 109 7.37 -19.00 25.40
CA ILE A 109 8.37 -19.95 25.92
C ILE A 109 8.57 -19.71 27.42
#